data_AF-A0A2V9GHB4-F1
#
_entry.id   AF-A0A2V9GHB4-F1
#
_cell.length_a   1.000
_cell.length_b   1.000
_cell.length_c   1.000
_cell.angle_alpha   90.00
_cell.angle_beta   90.00
_cell.angle_gamma   90.00
#
_symmetry.space_group_name_H-M   'P 1'
#
loop_
_entity.id
_entity.type
_entity.pdbx_description
1 polymer ?
#
loop_
_entity_poly.entity_id
_entity_poly.type
_entity_poly.pdbx_seq_one_letter_code
_entity_poly.pdbx_strand_id
1 'polypeptide(L)'
;MLSLIETLTGFAAIMMMLSLLVKTLTSVIKNQWDYYSDNLKHEVQRLALETTGKSWETLVQNPTAPDWVRSIDWERLGDEFLTPAYMSWFLKQLDQNARVSDIDSRLKIHVASVKYTFEMRMKNLALAVGLALCLLLNINAFTIWKSLYTDQQLRATFSSSYAEKATRLAEEQANQKDADAKLKNFQTSMRGFLTDVGFGIGRIWQANPPSDNADPKQRAPIRVFVYEFFGSLLTGILVSIAAPYWHDLLQALASLRPDKAKT
;
A
#
# COMPACT_ATOMS: atom_id res chain seq x y z
N MET A 1 27.34 20.02 -1.72
CA MET A 1 26.03 19.82 -2.40
C MET A 1 25.88 18.43 -3.01
N LEU A 2 26.84 17.94 -3.82
CA LEU A 2 26.77 16.60 -4.43
C LEU A 2 26.51 15.45 -3.42
N SER A 3 27.25 15.46 -2.31
CA SER A 3 27.11 14.53 -1.18
C SER A 3 25.67 14.45 -0.60
N LEU A 4 24.96 15.58 -0.57
CA LEU A 4 23.59 15.66 -0.05
C LEU A 4 22.58 15.18 -1.08
N ILE A 5 22.79 15.49 -2.37
CA ILE A 5 21.98 14.96 -3.47
C ILE A 5 22.06 13.43 -3.51
N GLU A 6 23.25 12.87 -3.40
CA GLU A 6 23.43 11.40 -3.40
C GLU A 6 22.78 10.73 -2.18
N THR A 7 22.84 11.38 -1.01
CA THR A 7 22.14 10.90 0.19
C THR A 7 20.63 10.89 -0.03
N LEU A 8 20.07 11.99 -0.57
CA LEU A 8 18.65 12.09 -0.93
C LEU A 8 18.24 11.05 -1.95
N THR A 9 19.05 10.82 -3.00
CA THR A 9 18.78 9.82 -4.03
C THR A 9 18.78 8.42 -3.45
N GLY A 10 19.77 8.07 -2.62
CA GLY A 10 19.80 6.77 -1.95
C GLY A 10 18.61 6.57 -1.01
N PHE A 11 18.24 7.60 -0.26
CA PHE A 11 17.08 7.57 0.64
C PHE A 11 15.78 7.37 -0.14
N ALA A 12 15.57 8.14 -1.22
CA ALA A 12 14.40 8.03 -2.08
C ALA A 12 14.31 6.65 -2.75
N ALA A 13 15.45 6.07 -3.18
CA ALA A 13 15.49 4.71 -3.72
C ALA A 13 15.05 3.66 -2.69
N ILE A 14 15.50 3.77 -1.44
CA ILE A 14 15.08 2.88 -0.35
C ILE A 14 13.58 3.04 -0.06
N MET A 15 13.08 4.27 0.04
CA MET A 15 11.66 4.53 0.28
C MET A 15 10.79 4.02 -0.87
N MET A 16 11.26 4.14 -2.11
CA MET A 16 10.59 3.57 -3.28
C MET A 16 10.51 2.04 -3.19
N MET A 17 11.63 1.36 -2.88
CA MET A 17 11.66 -0.10 -2.72
C MET A 17 10.72 -0.59 -1.62
N LEU A 18 10.71 0.09 -0.46
CA LEU A 18 9.77 -0.20 0.63
C LEU A 18 8.32 0.04 0.21
N SER A 19 8.05 1.10 -0.56
CA SER A 19 6.71 1.40 -1.07
C SER A 19 6.21 0.32 -2.03
N LEU A 20 7.10 -0.20 -2.89
CA LEU A 20 6.80 -1.32 -3.78
C LEU A 20 6.54 -2.62 -2.99
N LEU A 21 7.30 -2.88 -1.92
CA LEU A 21 7.04 -4.00 -1.01
C LEU A 21 5.64 -3.92 -0.40
N VAL A 22 5.29 -2.76 0.19
CA VAL A 22 3.97 -2.55 0.80
C VAL A 22 2.86 -2.70 -0.22
N LYS A 23 3.03 -2.14 -1.43
CA LYS A 23 2.07 -2.30 -2.53
C LYS A 23 1.88 -3.76 -2.92
N THR A 24 2.97 -4.52 -3.03
CA THR A 24 2.93 -5.95 -3.36
C THR A 24 2.22 -6.75 -2.28
N LEU A 25 2.58 -6.52 -1.01
CA LEU A 25 1.97 -7.21 0.13
C LEU A 25 0.49 -6.88 0.27
N THR A 26 0.11 -5.61 0.06
CA THR A 26 -1.29 -5.17 0.02
C THR A 26 -2.05 -5.87 -1.11
N SER A 27 -1.43 -6.03 -2.28
CA SER A 27 -2.03 -6.77 -3.40
C SER A 27 -2.24 -8.25 -3.08
N VAL A 28 -1.29 -8.89 -2.41
CA VAL A 28 -1.41 -10.29 -1.98
C VAL A 28 -2.51 -10.45 -0.94
N ILE A 29 -2.54 -9.59 0.08
CA ILE A 29 -3.60 -9.59 1.10
C ILE A 29 -4.97 -9.37 0.44
N LYS A 30 -5.07 -8.41 -0.48
CA LYS A 30 -6.29 -8.16 -1.26
C LYS A 30 -6.76 -9.41 -2.01
N ASN A 31 -5.85 -10.09 -2.70
CA ASN A 31 -6.18 -11.27 -3.51
C ASN A 31 -6.51 -12.50 -2.65
N GLN A 32 -5.76 -12.69 -1.56
CA GLN A 32 -5.90 -13.86 -0.69
C GLN A 32 -7.17 -13.82 0.16
N TRP A 33 -7.58 -12.64 0.62
CA TRP A 33 -8.73 -12.47 1.51
C TRP A 33 -9.97 -11.98 0.77
N ASP A 34 -9.91 -11.89 -0.57
CA ASP A 34 -10.97 -11.35 -1.41
C ASP A 34 -11.57 -10.05 -0.85
N TYR A 35 -10.71 -9.21 -0.26
CA TYR A 35 -11.10 -8.00 0.46
C TYR A 35 -11.86 -7.02 -0.46
N TYR A 36 -11.65 -7.15 -1.76
CA TYR A 36 -12.39 -6.44 -2.78
C TYR A 36 -13.88 -6.80 -2.75
N SER A 37 -14.19 -8.09 -2.81
CA SER A 37 -15.56 -8.57 -2.95
C SER A 37 -16.35 -8.38 -1.66
N ASP A 38 -15.72 -8.59 -0.50
CA ASP A 38 -16.33 -8.31 0.80
C ASP A 38 -16.70 -6.85 0.97
N ASN A 39 -15.81 -5.95 0.55
CA ASN A 39 -16.04 -4.52 0.66
C ASN A 39 -17.13 -4.06 -0.32
N LEU A 40 -17.12 -4.56 -1.54
CA LEU A 40 -18.14 -4.28 -2.54
C LEU A 40 -19.51 -4.81 -2.10
N LYS A 41 -19.57 -6.03 -1.58
CA LYS A 41 -20.77 -6.64 -0.99
C LYS A 41 -21.36 -5.73 0.08
N HIS A 42 -20.54 -5.26 1.01
CA HIS A 42 -21.02 -4.38 2.08
C HIS A 42 -21.63 -3.07 1.55
N GLU A 43 -21.00 -2.42 0.58
CA GLU A 43 -21.52 -1.19 -0.01
C GLU A 43 -22.79 -1.42 -0.84
N VAL A 44 -22.87 -2.52 -1.58
CA VAL A 44 -24.07 -2.88 -2.35
C VAL A 44 -25.24 -3.24 -1.43
N GLN A 45 -24.99 -3.97 -0.34
CA GLN A 45 -26.00 -4.27 0.67
C GLN A 45 -26.52 -3.00 1.35
N ARG A 46 -25.63 -2.05 1.65
CA ARG A 46 -25.99 -0.74 2.17
C ARG A 46 -26.85 0.04 1.19
N LEU A 47 -26.49 0.06 -0.09
CA LEU A 47 -27.28 0.72 -1.14
C LEU A 47 -28.68 0.11 -1.27
N ALA A 48 -28.79 -1.21 -1.20
CA ALA A 48 -30.07 -1.90 -1.21
C ALA A 48 -30.93 -1.52 0.01
N LEU A 49 -30.32 -1.41 1.20
CA LEU A 49 -31.00 -0.95 2.41
C LEU A 49 -31.47 0.50 2.29
N GLU A 50 -30.63 1.41 1.81
CA GLU A 50 -30.96 2.83 1.63
C GLU A 50 -32.09 3.02 0.60
N THR A 51 -32.14 2.17 -0.44
CA THR A 51 -33.12 2.26 -1.53
C THR A 51 -34.45 1.59 -1.19
N THR A 52 -34.42 0.41 -0.58
CA THR A 52 -35.63 -0.41 -0.34
C THR A 52 -36.14 -0.34 1.10
N GLY A 53 -35.34 0.21 2.02
CA GLY A 53 -35.60 0.19 3.46
C GLY A 53 -35.44 -1.21 4.09
N LYS A 54 -34.98 -2.22 3.35
CA LYS A 54 -34.85 -3.60 3.80
C LYS A 54 -33.41 -4.09 3.70
N SER A 55 -32.97 -4.87 4.68
CA SER A 55 -31.65 -5.49 4.62
C SER A 55 -31.57 -6.47 3.45
N TRP A 56 -30.36 -6.67 2.91
CA TRP A 56 -30.14 -7.63 1.82
C TRP A 56 -30.57 -9.05 2.20
N GLU A 57 -30.33 -9.46 3.44
CA GLU A 57 -30.76 -10.78 3.94
C GLU A 57 -32.29 -10.93 3.89
N THR A 58 -33.02 -9.88 4.28
CA THR A 58 -34.48 -9.85 4.19
C THR A 58 -34.97 -9.91 2.74
N LEU A 59 -34.22 -9.29 1.81
CA LEU A 59 -34.53 -9.38 0.38
C LEU A 59 -34.29 -10.79 -0.16
N VAL A 60 -33.18 -11.43 0.18
CA VAL A 60 -32.84 -12.80 -0.27
C VAL A 60 -33.83 -13.84 0.26
N GLN A 61 -34.20 -13.71 1.54
CA GLN A 61 -35.10 -14.64 2.24
C GLN A 61 -36.57 -14.48 1.83
N ASN A 62 -36.94 -13.38 1.16
CA ASN A 62 -38.30 -13.20 0.69
C ASN A 62 -38.62 -14.26 -0.40
N PRO A 63 -39.68 -15.09 -0.24
CA PRO A 63 -40.05 -16.08 -1.23
C PRO A 63 -40.47 -15.47 -2.58
N THR A 64 -40.88 -14.20 -2.60
CA THR A 64 -41.21 -13.46 -3.83
C THR A 64 -40.04 -12.63 -4.36
N ALA A 65 -38.82 -12.84 -3.85
CA ALA A 65 -37.64 -12.13 -4.33
C ALA A 65 -37.33 -12.51 -5.77
N PRO A 66 -36.95 -11.55 -6.63
CA PRO A 66 -36.48 -11.85 -7.97
C PRO A 66 -35.25 -12.77 -7.97
N ASP A 67 -35.18 -13.69 -8.94
CA ASP A 67 -34.10 -14.69 -9.04
C ASP A 67 -32.70 -14.06 -9.12
N TRP A 68 -32.59 -12.85 -9.68
CA TRP A 68 -31.32 -12.13 -9.80
C TRP A 68 -30.68 -11.81 -8.43
N VAL A 69 -31.49 -11.63 -7.38
CA VAL A 69 -31.00 -11.33 -6.02
C VAL A 69 -30.18 -12.50 -5.47
N ARG A 70 -30.53 -13.73 -5.87
CA ARG A 70 -29.86 -14.97 -5.46
C ARG A 70 -28.75 -15.39 -6.42
N SER A 71 -28.74 -14.84 -7.64
CA SER A 71 -27.74 -15.18 -8.67
C SER A 71 -26.49 -14.30 -8.64
N ILE A 72 -26.43 -13.28 -7.78
CA ILE A 72 -25.20 -12.51 -7.59
C ILE A 72 -24.22 -13.38 -6.81
N ASP A 73 -23.23 -13.90 -7.52
CA ASP A 73 -22.05 -14.50 -6.91
C ASP A 73 -21.22 -13.39 -6.28
N TRP A 74 -21.03 -13.46 -4.96
CA TRP A 74 -20.29 -12.46 -4.21
C TRP A 74 -18.80 -12.80 -4.10
N GLU A 75 -18.35 -13.93 -4.63
CA GLU A 75 -16.94 -14.30 -4.63
C GLU A 75 -16.24 -13.73 -5.87
N ARG A 76 -15.05 -13.16 -5.68
CA ARG A 76 -14.15 -12.67 -6.73
C ARG A 76 -14.77 -11.64 -7.68
N LEU A 77 -15.60 -10.76 -7.13
CA LEU A 77 -16.17 -9.63 -7.86
C LEU A 77 -15.04 -8.75 -8.44
N GLY A 78 -15.14 -8.39 -9.72
CA GLY A 78 -14.22 -7.48 -10.36
C GLY A 78 -14.71 -6.02 -10.41
N ASP A 79 -13.89 -5.14 -10.98
CA ASP A 79 -14.23 -3.73 -11.27
C ASP A 79 -15.43 -3.58 -12.23
N GLU A 80 -15.83 -4.66 -12.91
CA GLU A 80 -17.03 -4.73 -13.74
C GLU A 80 -18.33 -4.36 -12.99
N PHE A 81 -18.41 -4.63 -11.69
CA PHE A 81 -19.57 -4.29 -10.87
C PHE A 81 -19.69 -2.80 -10.56
N LEU A 82 -18.56 -2.06 -10.61
CA LEU A 82 -18.53 -0.62 -10.41
C LEU A 82 -18.77 0.17 -11.70
N THR A 83 -19.12 -0.50 -12.80
CA THR A 83 -19.42 0.19 -14.05
C THR A 83 -20.75 0.93 -13.97
N PRO A 84 -20.87 2.12 -14.58
CA PRO A 84 -22.14 2.86 -14.61
C PRO A 84 -23.29 2.03 -15.21
N ALA A 85 -22.99 1.17 -16.19
CA ALA A 85 -23.96 0.29 -16.82
C ALA A 85 -24.52 -0.74 -15.84
N TYR A 86 -23.65 -1.45 -15.10
CA TYR A 86 -24.07 -2.46 -14.14
C TYR A 86 -24.82 -1.84 -12.96
N MET A 87 -24.33 -0.71 -12.43
CA MET A 87 -25.01 0.00 -11.35
C MET A 87 -26.35 0.62 -11.76
N SER A 88 -26.48 1.08 -13.01
CA SER A 88 -27.79 1.53 -13.52
C SER A 88 -28.78 0.38 -13.61
N TRP A 89 -28.33 -0.78 -14.11
CA TRP A 89 -29.15 -1.99 -14.14
C TRP A 89 -29.56 -2.41 -12.73
N PHE A 90 -28.62 -2.47 -11.79
CA PHE A 90 -28.87 -2.86 -10.40
C PHE A 90 -29.86 -1.94 -9.70
N LEU A 91 -29.71 -0.62 -9.83
CA LEU A 91 -30.64 0.36 -9.25
C LEU A 91 -32.04 0.26 -9.84
N LYS A 92 -32.17 0.04 -11.17
CA LYS A 92 -33.48 -0.19 -11.82
C LYS A 92 -34.16 -1.45 -11.31
N GLN A 93 -33.39 -2.48 -10.98
CA GLN A 93 -33.94 -3.71 -10.42
C GLN A 93 -34.36 -3.56 -8.96
N LEU A 94 -33.66 -2.74 -8.18
CA LEU A 94 -34.01 -2.44 -6.79
C LEU A 94 -35.23 -1.52 -6.66
N ASP A 95 -35.38 -0.55 -7.56
CA ASP A 95 -36.50 0.39 -7.57
C ASP A 95 -37.14 0.46 -8.96
N GLN A 96 -38.07 -0.46 -9.22
CA GLN A 96 -38.81 -0.56 -10.48
C GLN A 96 -39.72 0.65 -10.74
N ASN A 97 -40.01 1.48 -9.72
CA ASN A 97 -40.90 2.62 -9.81
C ASN A 97 -40.15 3.97 -9.90
N ALA A 98 -38.82 3.98 -9.77
CA ALA A 98 -38.03 5.19 -9.83
C ALA A 98 -38.07 5.82 -11.24
N ARG A 99 -38.26 7.15 -11.29
CA ARG A 99 -38.19 7.91 -12.54
C ARG A 99 -36.76 7.90 -13.09
N VAL A 100 -36.61 7.73 -14.40
CA VAL A 100 -35.31 7.61 -15.09
C VAL A 100 -34.34 8.77 -14.77
N SER A 101 -34.85 10.00 -14.59
CA SER A 101 -34.03 11.17 -14.24
C SER A 101 -33.53 11.17 -12.79
N ASP A 102 -34.32 10.61 -11.84
CA ASP A 102 -33.89 10.45 -10.45
C ASP A 102 -32.81 9.36 -10.36
N ILE A 103 -32.97 8.27 -11.12
CA ILE A 103 -32.00 7.17 -11.20
C ILE A 103 -30.61 7.65 -11.67
N ASP A 104 -30.52 8.49 -12.70
CA ASP A 104 -29.21 8.94 -13.22
C ASP A 104 -28.47 9.83 -12.20
N SER A 105 -29.19 10.70 -11.50
CA SER A 105 -28.61 11.55 -10.46
C SER A 105 -28.13 10.75 -9.26
N ARG A 106 -28.94 9.79 -8.77
CA ARG A 106 -28.58 8.86 -7.70
C ARG A 106 -27.44 7.94 -8.10
N LEU A 107 -27.44 7.44 -9.34
CA LEU A 107 -26.39 6.58 -9.88
C LEU A 107 -25.02 7.26 -9.81
N LYS A 108 -24.92 8.52 -10.27
CA LYS A 108 -23.65 9.26 -10.21
C LYS A 108 -23.16 9.44 -8.79
N ILE A 109 -24.06 9.80 -7.87
CA ILE A 109 -23.71 10.00 -6.46
C ILE A 109 -23.30 8.68 -5.80
N HIS A 110 -24.04 7.60 -6.02
CA HIS A 110 -23.74 6.30 -5.40
C HIS A 110 -22.49 5.65 -6.00
N VAL A 111 -22.31 5.65 -7.32
CA VAL A 111 -21.08 5.15 -7.95
C VAL A 111 -19.87 5.93 -7.44
N ALA A 112 -19.98 7.26 -7.36
CA ALA A 112 -18.91 8.09 -6.81
C ALA A 112 -18.64 7.78 -5.32
N SER A 113 -19.69 7.61 -4.51
CA SER A 113 -19.58 7.30 -3.08
C SER A 113 -18.97 5.92 -2.83
N VAL A 114 -19.41 4.90 -3.56
CA VAL A 114 -18.87 3.54 -3.46
C VAL A 114 -17.41 3.54 -3.90
N LYS A 115 -17.09 4.17 -5.04
CA LYS A 115 -15.71 4.31 -5.52
C LYS A 115 -14.83 5.04 -4.51
N TYR A 116 -15.30 6.15 -3.95
CA TYR A 116 -14.57 6.92 -2.95
C TYR A 116 -14.29 6.12 -1.68
N THR A 117 -15.32 5.46 -1.13
CA THR A 117 -15.20 4.65 0.08
C THR A 117 -14.28 3.46 -0.14
N PHE A 118 -14.38 2.83 -1.32
CA PHE A 118 -13.49 1.78 -1.76
C PHE A 118 -12.03 2.26 -1.82
N GLU A 119 -11.75 3.38 -2.50
CA GLU A 119 -10.42 3.96 -2.59
C GLU A 119 -9.85 4.31 -1.21
N MET A 120 -10.68 4.85 -0.31
CA MET A 120 -10.27 5.16 1.07
C MET A 120 -9.90 3.91 1.87
N ARG A 121 -10.72 2.86 1.81
CA ARG A 121 -10.43 1.59 2.50
C ARG A 121 -9.15 0.94 1.96
N MET A 122 -8.93 1.00 0.64
CA MET A 122 -7.69 0.50 0.03
C MET A 122 -6.45 1.31 0.45
N LYS A 123 -6.56 2.64 0.54
CA LYS A 123 -5.49 3.51 1.07
C LYS A 123 -5.19 3.22 2.53
N ASN A 124 -6.24 3.04 3.34
CA ASN A 124 -6.10 2.69 4.76
C ASN A 124 -5.46 1.31 4.94
N LEU A 125 -5.80 0.34 4.09
CA LEU A 125 -5.16 -0.98 4.09
C LEU A 125 -3.66 -0.87 3.76
N ALA A 126 -3.31 -0.13 2.71
CA ALA A 126 -1.89 0.09 2.35
C ALA A 126 -1.13 0.79 3.49
N LEU A 127 -1.75 1.78 4.14
CA LEU A 127 -1.19 2.44 5.32
C LEU A 127 -1.00 1.48 6.48
N ALA A 128 -2.01 0.66 6.80
CA ALA A 128 -1.94 -0.32 7.88
C ALA A 128 -0.85 -1.37 7.62
N VAL A 129 -0.74 -1.88 6.38
CA VAL A 129 0.30 -2.82 5.96
C VAL A 129 1.68 -2.16 6.06
N GLY A 130 1.83 -0.92 5.59
CA GLY A 130 3.09 -0.18 5.67
C GLY A 130 3.53 0.09 7.10
N LEU A 131 2.61 0.49 7.98
CA LEU A 131 2.86 0.69 9.40
C LEU A 131 3.22 -0.62 10.10
N ALA A 132 2.46 -1.69 9.88
CA ALA A 132 2.73 -3.00 10.47
C ALA A 132 4.11 -3.50 10.05
N LEU A 133 4.45 -3.39 8.77
CA LEU A 133 5.74 -3.81 8.24
C LEU A 133 6.89 -3.00 8.85
N CYS A 134 6.77 -1.67 8.92
CA CYS A 134 7.81 -0.82 9.49
C CYS A 134 7.98 -1.02 11.00
N LEU A 135 6.89 -1.21 11.75
CA LEU A 135 6.95 -1.45 13.20
C LEU A 135 7.51 -2.84 13.53
N LEU A 136 7.03 -3.89 12.85
CA LEU A 136 7.48 -5.27 13.10
C LEU A 136 8.95 -5.46 12.74
N LEU A 137 9.37 -4.88 11.61
CA LEU A 137 10.76 -4.94 11.15
C LEU A 137 11.64 -3.86 11.77
N ASN A 138 11.08 -2.95 12.57
CA ASN A 138 11.76 -1.80 13.17
C ASN A 138 12.56 -0.97 12.13
N ILE A 139 11.91 -0.64 11.01
CA ILE A 139 12.52 0.14 9.93
C ILE A 139 12.37 1.62 10.27
N ASN A 140 13.48 2.29 10.59
CA ASN A 140 13.49 3.68 11.01
C ASN A 140 14.12 4.60 9.95
N ALA A 141 13.35 5.55 9.43
CA ALA A 141 13.76 6.50 8.40
C ALA A 141 14.95 7.36 8.86
N PHE A 142 15.01 7.75 10.13
CA PHE A 142 16.14 8.51 10.66
C PHE A 142 17.42 7.67 10.71
N THR A 143 17.32 6.38 11.04
CA THR A 143 18.45 5.46 11.03
C THR A 143 18.95 5.21 9.62
N ILE A 144 18.05 5.04 8.65
CA ILE A 144 18.38 4.93 7.23
C ILE A 144 19.12 6.19 6.76
N TRP A 145 18.53 7.36 7.02
CA TRP A 145 19.11 8.65 6.66
C TRP A 145 20.50 8.85 7.25
N LYS A 146 20.66 8.62 8.55
CA LYS A 146 21.95 8.75 9.24
C LYS A 146 23.00 7.80 8.67
N SER A 147 22.61 6.56 8.36
CA SER A 147 23.52 5.56 7.79
C SER A 147 24.01 5.97 6.42
N LEU A 148 23.11 6.41 5.53
CA LEU A 148 23.47 6.92 4.19
C LEU A 148 24.32 8.19 4.25
N TYR A 149 24.04 9.06 5.22
CA TYR A 149 24.79 10.30 5.37
C TYR A 149 26.23 10.03 5.85
N THR A 150 26.40 9.03 6.73
CA THR A 150 27.69 8.72 7.35
C THR A 150 28.55 7.81 6.48
N ASP A 151 27.95 6.88 5.73
CA ASP A 151 28.66 5.91 4.91
C ASP A 151 28.66 6.30 3.42
N GLN A 152 29.84 6.70 2.92
CA GLN A 152 30.01 7.12 1.54
C GLN A 152 29.86 5.97 0.54
N GLN A 153 30.29 4.76 0.89
CA GLN A 153 30.21 3.60 0.01
C GLN A 153 28.75 3.16 -0.12
N LEU A 154 28.04 3.09 0.99
CA LEU A 154 26.61 2.77 1.03
C LEU A 154 25.81 3.72 0.14
N ARG A 155 26.04 5.03 0.31
CA ARG A 155 25.40 6.07 -0.50
C ARG A 155 25.68 5.94 -1.99
N ALA A 156 26.92 5.63 -2.39
CA ALA A 156 27.25 5.43 -3.80
C ALA A 156 26.49 4.22 -4.39
N THR A 157 26.41 3.12 -3.64
CA THR A 157 25.67 1.91 -4.03
C THR A 157 24.16 2.18 -4.13
N PHE A 158 23.56 2.87 -3.16
CA PHE A 158 22.11 3.13 -3.19
C PHE A 158 21.70 4.17 -4.22
N SER A 159 22.50 5.22 -4.41
CA SER A 159 22.20 6.28 -5.37
C SER A 159 22.40 5.88 -6.83
N SER A 160 23.22 4.88 -7.12
CA SER A 160 23.46 4.39 -8.49
C SER A 160 22.70 3.08 -8.76
N SER A 161 23.09 1.99 -8.10
CA SER A 161 22.57 0.64 -8.39
C SER A 161 21.12 0.46 -7.95
N TYR A 162 20.75 0.95 -6.77
CA TYR A 162 19.39 0.74 -6.25
C TYR A 162 18.37 1.74 -6.79
N ALA A 163 18.78 2.96 -7.15
CA ALA A 163 17.89 3.91 -7.81
C ALA A 163 17.39 3.35 -9.16
N GLU A 164 18.30 2.83 -9.99
CA GLU A 164 17.93 2.21 -11.27
C GLU A 164 17.08 0.94 -11.06
N LYS A 165 17.46 0.09 -10.11
CA LYS A 165 16.72 -1.13 -9.79
C LYS A 165 15.31 -0.83 -9.28
N ALA A 166 15.14 0.20 -8.45
CA ALA A 166 13.82 0.62 -7.95
C ALA A 166 12.92 1.09 -9.09
N THR A 167 13.44 1.89 -10.03
CA THR A 167 12.71 2.33 -11.21
C THR A 167 12.27 1.16 -12.08
N ARG A 168 13.20 0.23 -12.41
CA ARG A 168 12.87 -0.97 -13.20
C ARG A 168 11.80 -1.83 -12.53
N LEU A 169 11.90 -2.04 -11.21
CA LEU A 169 10.89 -2.80 -10.47
C LEU A 169 9.52 -2.13 -10.46
N ALA A 170 9.46 -0.79 -10.39
CA ALA A 170 8.19 -0.09 -10.49
C ALA A 170 7.54 -0.26 -11.88
N GLU A 171 8.32 -0.20 -12.95
CA GLU A 171 7.86 -0.43 -14.33
C GLU A 171 7.38 -1.88 -14.51
N GLU A 172 8.14 -2.86 -14.04
CA GLU A 172 7.76 -4.28 -14.08
C GLU A 172 6.47 -4.55 -13.30
N GLN A 173 6.33 -3.98 -12.10
CA GLN A 173 5.12 -4.12 -11.30
C GLN A 173 3.88 -3.43 -11.90
N ALA A 174 4.09 -2.37 -12.68
CA ALA A 174 3.03 -1.70 -13.41
C ALA A 174 2.51 -2.57 -14.58
N ASN A 175 3.40 -3.28 -15.26
CA ASN A 175 3.06 -4.07 -16.45
C ASN A 175 2.57 -5.49 -16.14
N GLN A 176 2.93 -6.05 -14.99
CA GLN A 176 2.53 -7.40 -14.61
C GLN A 176 1.07 -7.41 -14.11
N LYS A 177 0.26 -8.41 -14.49
CA LYS A 177 -1.15 -8.54 -14.02
C LYS A 177 -1.33 -9.57 -12.92
N ASP A 178 -0.49 -10.61 -12.93
CA ASP A 178 -0.53 -11.69 -11.95
C ASP A 178 0.19 -11.29 -10.65
N ALA A 179 -0.53 -11.38 -9.53
CA ALA A 179 -0.04 -11.04 -8.20
C ALA A 179 1.03 -12.03 -7.71
N ASP A 180 0.94 -13.31 -8.07
CA ASP A 180 1.88 -14.33 -7.62
C ASP A 180 3.22 -14.20 -8.35
N ALA A 181 3.16 -13.96 -9.66
CA ALA A 181 4.35 -13.66 -10.44
C ALA A 181 5.01 -12.33 -9.99
N LYS A 182 4.23 -11.31 -9.63
CA LYS A 182 4.75 -10.07 -9.01
C LYS A 182 5.49 -10.35 -7.72
N LEU A 183 4.89 -11.14 -6.82
CA LEU A 183 5.49 -11.45 -5.53
C LEU A 183 6.81 -12.22 -5.71
N LYS A 184 6.86 -13.20 -6.60
CA LYS A 184 8.06 -14.01 -6.87
C LYS A 184 9.20 -13.17 -7.46
N ASN A 185 8.90 -12.31 -8.43
CA ASN A 185 9.87 -11.40 -9.04
C ASN A 185 10.38 -10.37 -8.01
N PHE A 186 9.47 -9.84 -7.20
CA PHE A 186 9.80 -8.90 -6.14
C PHE A 186 10.65 -9.54 -5.05
N GLN A 187 10.29 -10.74 -4.57
CA GLN A 187 11.03 -11.49 -3.55
C GLN A 187 12.47 -11.78 -4.02
N THR A 188 12.63 -12.21 -5.27
CA THR A 188 13.96 -12.46 -5.87
C THR A 188 14.78 -11.18 -5.89
N SER A 189 14.16 -10.06 -6.28
CA SER A 189 14.82 -8.75 -6.38
C SER A 189 15.13 -8.14 -5.01
N MET A 190 14.31 -8.40 -4.00
CA MET A 190 14.46 -7.92 -2.63
C MET A 190 15.43 -8.73 -1.79
N ARG A 191 15.73 -9.98 -2.16
CA ARG A 191 16.65 -10.82 -1.39
C ARG A 191 18.01 -10.16 -1.24
N GLY A 192 18.53 -9.58 -2.32
CA GLY A 192 19.77 -8.79 -2.31
C GLY A 192 19.63 -7.47 -1.53
N PHE A 193 18.47 -6.80 -1.63
CA PHE A 193 18.23 -5.58 -0.85
C PHE A 193 18.27 -5.86 0.65
N LEU A 194 17.54 -6.87 1.12
CA LEU A 194 17.46 -7.20 2.55
C LEU A 194 18.78 -7.72 3.12
N THR A 195 19.64 -8.33 2.30
CA THR A 195 20.99 -8.74 2.74
C THR A 195 21.96 -7.57 2.79
N ASP A 196 21.85 -6.62 1.86
CA ASP A 196 22.76 -5.46 1.77
C ASP A 196 22.36 -4.33 2.73
N VAL A 197 21.09 -4.31 3.13
CA VAL A 197 20.47 -3.29 3.96
C VAL A 197 20.49 -3.69 5.44
N GLY A 198 21.64 -3.50 6.07
CA GLY A 198 21.81 -3.61 7.53
C GLY A 198 21.35 -2.38 8.33
N PHE A 199 20.27 -1.67 7.94
CA PHE A 199 19.83 -0.40 8.59
C PHE A 199 19.26 -0.59 10.02
N GLY A 200 19.64 -1.65 10.73
CA GLY A 200 19.13 -1.96 12.06
C GLY A 200 17.74 -2.59 12.06
N ILE A 201 17.36 -3.25 10.96
CA ILE A 201 16.16 -4.10 10.89
C ILE A 201 16.23 -5.10 12.05
N GLY A 202 15.26 -5.02 12.95
CA GLY A 202 15.18 -5.89 14.13
C GLY A 202 16.21 -5.65 15.25
N ARG A 203 16.91 -4.50 15.28
CA ARG A 203 17.87 -4.18 16.38
C ARG A 203 17.27 -4.24 17.77
N ILE A 204 15.99 -3.88 17.92
CA ILE A 204 15.27 -3.97 19.21
C ILE A 204 15.04 -5.42 19.61
N TRP A 205 14.80 -6.32 18.65
CA TRP A 205 14.60 -7.75 18.86
C TRP A 205 15.92 -8.52 19.08
N GLN A 206 17.03 -7.96 18.62
CA GLN A 206 18.39 -8.48 18.83
C GLN A 206 19.09 -7.85 20.05
N ALA A 207 18.39 -7.07 20.86
CA ALA A 207 18.91 -6.68 22.17
C ALA A 207 19.19 -7.97 22.95
N ASN A 208 20.48 -8.31 23.06
CA ASN A 208 20.93 -9.56 23.66
C ASN A 208 20.17 -9.84 24.97
N PRO A 209 19.75 -11.09 25.24
CA PRO A 209 19.29 -11.44 26.58
C PRO A 209 20.37 -10.99 27.55
N PRO A 210 19.98 -10.41 28.72
CA PRO A 210 20.96 -9.89 29.66
C PRO A 210 21.93 -11.04 29.98
N SER A 211 23.20 -10.88 29.58
CA SER A 211 24.24 -11.74 30.13
C SER A 211 24.18 -11.53 31.64
N ASP A 212 24.33 -12.58 32.45
CA ASP A 212 24.20 -12.52 33.92
C ASP A 212 25.07 -11.46 34.63
N ASN A 213 25.98 -10.79 33.90
CA ASN A 213 26.83 -9.68 34.37
C ASN A 213 26.49 -8.30 33.75
N ALA A 214 25.35 -8.14 33.06
CA ALA A 214 24.98 -6.87 32.44
C ALA A 214 24.45 -5.90 33.51
N ASP A 215 25.18 -4.80 33.71
CA ASP A 215 24.84 -3.71 34.61
C ASP A 215 23.38 -3.25 34.37
N PRO A 216 22.50 -3.17 35.39
CA PRO A 216 21.09 -2.76 35.23
C PRO A 216 20.91 -1.37 34.59
N LYS A 217 21.98 -0.58 34.45
CA LYS A 217 22.04 0.68 33.68
C LYS A 217 22.10 0.49 32.15
N GLN A 218 22.29 -0.73 31.64
CA GLN A 218 22.25 -1.08 30.21
C GLN A 218 20.85 -1.39 29.67
N ARG A 219 19.79 -1.22 30.47
CA ARG A 219 18.43 -1.18 29.91
C ARG A 219 18.36 -0.05 28.90
N ALA A 220 18.00 -0.36 27.65
CA ALA A 220 17.86 0.64 26.60
C ALA A 220 16.99 1.79 27.14
N PRO A 221 17.52 3.02 27.23
CA PRO A 221 16.80 4.12 27.86
C PRO A 221 15.50 4.35 27.09
N ILE A 222 14.41 4.66 27.78
CA ILE A 222 13.07 4.90 27.20
C ILE A 222 13.12 5.80 25.95
N ARG A 223 14.11 6.71 25.90
CA ARG A 223 14.41 7.58 24.74
C ARG A 223 14.69 6.80 23.44
N VAL A 224 15.40 5.67 23.49
CA VAL A 224 15.68 4.83 22.33
C VAL A 224 14.40 4.17 21.83
N PHE A 225 13.57 3.66 22.74
CA PHE A 225 12.29 3.07 22.38
C PHE A 225 11.36 4.10 21.71
N VAL A 226 11.28 5.31 22.28
CA VAL A 226 10.50 6.42 21.71
C VAL A 226 11.03 6.82 20.33
N TYR A 227 12.35 6.99 20.18
CA TYR A 227 12.97 7.36 18.92
C TYR A 227 12.74 6.31 17.81
N GLU A 228 12.87 5.03 18.15
CA GLU A 228 12.64 3.95 17.19
C GLU A 228 11.17 3.77 16.84
N PHE A 229 10.26 3.94 17.82
CA PHE A 229 8.83 3.91 17.59
C PHE A 229 8.37 5.04 16.66
N PHE A 230 8.73 6.30 16.98
CA PHE A 230 8.37 7.45 16.14
C PHE A 230 9.08 7.42 14.78
N GLY A 231 10.33 6.96 14.74
CA GLY A 231 11.06 6.76 13.50
C GLY A 231 10.39 5.72 12.59
N SER A 232 9.96 4.60 13.15
CA SER A 232 9.23 3.55 12.41
C SER A 232 7.83 3.98 11.99
N LEU A 233 7.13 4.76 12.84
CA LEU A 233 5.85 5.38 12.50
C LEU A 233 6.00 6.32 11.31
N LEU A 234 7.01 7.20 11.34
CA LEU A 234 7.31 8.11 10.25
C LEU A 234 7.67 7.34 8.97
N THR A 235 8.48 6.27 9.06
CA THR A 235 8.77 5.41 7.91
C THR A 235 7.50 4.84 7.31
N GLY A 236 6.61 4.28 8.13
CA GLY A 236 5.36 3.70 7.64
C GLY A 236 4.49 4.74 6.91
N ILE A 237 4.44 5.98 7.41
CA ILE A 237 3.78 7.09 6.71
C ILE A 237 4.47 7.39 5.38
N LEU A 238 5.80 7.56 5.37
CA LEU A 238 6.58 7.86 4.16
C LEU A 238 6.44 6.80 3.08
N VAL A 239 6.46 5.53 3.46
CA VAL A 239 6.26 4.38 2.57
C VAL A 239 4.82 4.33 2.03
N SER A 240 3.86 4.89 2.77
CA SER A 240 2.46 4.98 2.37
C SER A 240 2.16 6.13 1.40
N ILE A 241 3.07 7.12 1.24
CA ILE A 241 2.97 8.21 0.26
C ILE A 241 3.05 7.70 -1.21
N ALA A 242 3.21 6.38 -1.37
CA ALA A 242 3.18 5.62 -2.60
C ALA A 242 4.44 5.78 -3.47
N ALA A 243 4.79 4.68 -4.15
CA ALA A 243 5.95 4.61 -5.04
C ALA A 243 6.03 5.71 -6.12
N PRO A 244 4.91 6.21 -6.72
CA PRO A 244 4.98 7.28 -7.72
C PRO A 244 5.64 8.56 -7.22
N TYR A 245 5.36 8.97 -5.98
CA TYR A 245 5.99 10.16 -5.39
C TYR A 245 7.51 10.01 -5.32
N TRP A 246 7.99 8.86 -4.84
CA TRP A 246 9.42 8.57 -4.73
C TRP A 246 10.10 8.46 -6.08
N HIS A 247 9.40 7.92 -7.08
CA HIS A 247 9.86 7.88 -8.46
C HIS A 247 10.04 9.28 -9.05
N ASP A 248 9.05 10.16 -8.90
CA ASP A 248 9.11 11.54 -9.39
C ASP A 248 10.24 12.32 -8.69
N LEU A 249 10.42 12.09 -7.38
CA LEU A 249 11.55 12.65 -6.62
C LEU A 249 12.90 12.14 -7.15
N LEU A 250 13.03 10.85 -7.44
CA LEU A 250 14.25 10.28 -8.03
C LEU A 250 14.55 10.88 -9.41
N GLN A 251 13.53 11.08 -10.26
CA GLN A 251 13.70 11.73 -11.55
C GLN A 251 14.16 13.18 -11.40
N ALA A 252 13.56 13.93 -10.47
CA ALA A 252 13.96 15.30 -10.17
C ALA A 252 15.39 15.37 -9.61
N LEU A 253 15.79 14.43 -8.75
CA LEU A 253 17.16 14.37 -8.22
C LEU A 253 18.17 13.95 -9.29
N ALA A 254 17.78 13.07 -10.22
CA ALA A 254 18.62 12.63 -11.33
C ALA A 254 18.88 13.77 -12.33
N SER A 255 17.89 14.64 -12.60
CA SER A 255 18.06 15.79 -13.49
C SER A 255 18.95 16.90 -12.90
N LEU A 256 19.03 16.97 -11.57
CA LEU A 256 19.92 17.88 -10.84
C LEU A 256 21.36 17.36 -10.71
N ARG A 257 21.66 16.12 -11.13
CA ARG A 257 23.01 15.57 -11.07
C ARG A 257 23.83 16.12 -12.25
N PRO A 258 24.98 16.79 -12.00
CA PRO A 258 25.70 17.54 -13.03
C PRO A 258 26.34 16.70 -14.16
N ASP A 259 26.29 15.37 -14.10
CA ASP A 259 27.04 14.49 -15.01
C ASP A 259 26.23 13.90 -16.19
N LYS A 260 24.94 14.22 -16.36
CA LYS A 260 24.19 13.82 -17.58
C LYS A 260 24.10 14.90 -18.67
N ALA A 261 24.74 16.06 -18.48
CA ALA A 261 24.77 17.14 -19.47
C ALA A 261 25.93 17.06 -20.47
N LYS A 262 26.77 16.02 -20.41
CA LYS A 262 27.90 15.83 -21.34
C LYS A 262 28.16 14.35 -21.64
N THR A 263 27.30 13.75 -22.44
CA THR A 263 27.64 12.66 -23.38
C THR A 263 26.68 12.73 -24.54
#